data_AF-A0A3S5DMZ2-F1
#
_entry.id   AF-A0A3S5DMZ2-F1
#
_cell.length_a   1.000
_cell.length_b   1.000
_cell.length_c   1.000
_cell.angle_alpha   90.00
_cell.angle_beta   90.00
_cell.angle_gamma   90.00
#
_symmetry.space_group_name_H-M   'P 1'
#
loop_
_entity.id
_entity.type
_entity.pdbx_description
1 polymer ?
#
loop_
_entity_poly.entity_id
_entity_poly.type
_entity_poly.pdbx_seq_one_letter_code
_entity_poly.pdbx_strand_id
1 'polypeptide(L)'
;MRPPGNTGRTISTLLARFKVGKTCEIELEAHGEFATTSALHSYFNVGDIANVKVSGLGDRFIDKVNDAKEGVLTDGIQTFPDRTDRVYLNPEACSVIHDATLKPHD
;
A
#
# COMPACT_ATOMS: atom_id res chain seq x y z
N MET A 1 -8.70 31.18 29.70
CA MET A 1 -9.60 31.78 28.68
C MET A 1 -9.39 30.99 27.39
N ARG A 2 -10.23 29.97 27.12
CA ARG A 2 -10.26 29.25 25.82
C ARG A 2 -11.21 30.02 24.89
N PRO A 3 -10.93 30.13 23.58
CA PRO A 3 -11.91 30.69 22.66
C PRO A 3 -13.16 29.79 22.62
N PRO A 4 -14.35 30.34 22.36
CA PRO A 4 -15.60 29.60 22.36
C PRO A 4 -15.55 28.48 21.31
N GLY A 5 -16.02 27.30 21.72
CA GLY A 5 -16.07 26.11 20.89
C GLY A 5 -16.91 26.34 19.64
N ASN A 6 -16.27 26.21 18.48
CA ASN A 6 -16.95 26.15 17.21
C ASN A 6 -17.74 24.83 17.18
N THR A 7 -19.04 24.88 17.48
CA THR A 7 -19.99 23.77 17.28
C THR A 7 -20.47 23.68 15.82
N GLY A 8 -19.72 24.26 14.89
CA GLY A 8 -19.91 24.03 13.47
C GLY A 8 -19.64 22.56 13.16
N ARG A 9 -20.66 21.85 12.69
CA ARG A 9 -20.54 20.49 12.16
C ARG A 9 -19.42 20.49 11.12
N THR A 10 -18.25 19.92 11.45
CA THR A 10 -17.17 19.76 10.48
C THR A 10 -17.68 18.81 9.41
N ILE A 11 -18.06 19.35 8.25
CA ILE A 11 -18.44 18.54 7.10
C ILE A 11 -17.14 18.01 6.53
N SER A 12 -17.00 16.70 6.49
CA SER A 12 -15.97 16.05 5.69
C SER A 12 -16.62 15.42 4.46
N THR A 13 -15.86 15.30 3.38
CA THR A 13 -16.26 14.58 2.18
C THR A 13 -15.10 13.71 1.74
N LEU A 14 -15.38 12.45 1.43
CA LEU A 14 -14.40 11.51 0.93
C LEU A 14 -14.83 11.08 -0.47
N LEU A 15 -13.95 11.26 -1.45
CA LEU A 15 -14.18 10.86 -2.83
C LEU A 15 -13.24 9.71 -3.16
N ALA A 16 -13.82 8.64 -3.71
CA ALA A 16 -13.07 7.54 -4.31
C ALA A 16 -13.42 7.49 -5.79
N ARG A 17 -12.43 7.68 -6.66
CA ARG A 17 -12.60 7.67 -8.12
C ARG A 17 -11.92 6.43 -8.69
N PHE A 18 -12.60 5.77 -9.62
CA PHE A 18 -12.14 4.53 -10.25
C PHE A 18 -12.19 4.70 -11.77
N LYS A 19 -11.09 4.36 -12.46
CA LYS A 19 -11.09 4.16 -13.91
C LYS A 19 -10.71 2.72 -14.18
N VAL A 20 -11.60 1.96 -14.81
CA VAL A 20 -11.43 0.53 -15.07
C VAL A 20 -11.45 0.27 -16.57
N GLY A 21 -10.36 -0.32 -17.07
CA GLY A 21 -10.19 -0.72 -18.47
C GLY A 21 -9.02 -1.70 -18.60
N LYS A 22 -8.20 -1.56 -19.64
CA LYS A 22 -6.94 -2.33 -19.74
C LYS A 22 -6.00 -2.09 -18.55
N THR A 23 -6.09 -0.90 -17.95
CA THR A 23 -5.46 -0.53 -16.68
C THR A 23 -6.55 -0.20 -15.66
N CYS A 24 -6.17 -0.20 -14.38
CA CYS A 24 -7.04 0.22 -13.28
C CYS A 24 -6.37 1.38 -12.54
N GLU A 25 -7.09 2.50 -12.39
CA GLU A 25 -6.69 3.64 -11.57
C GLU A 25 -7.65 3.78 -10.40
N ILE A 26 -7.10 4.01 -9.21
CA ILE A 26 -7.85 4.27 -7.97
C ILE A 26 -7.28 5.54 -7.35
N GLU A 27 -8.15 6.48 -7.03
CA GLU A 27 -7.80 7.74 -6.38
C GLU A 27 -8.66 7.94 -5.14
N LEU A 28 -8.04 8.38 -4.04
CA LEU A 28 -8.70 8.71 -2.78
C LEU A 28 -8.42 10.16 -2.42
N GLU A 29 -9.47 10.95 -2.25
CA GLU A 29 -9.39 12.39 -1.96
C GLU A 29 -10.26 12.71 -0.73
N ALA A 30 -9.64 13.29 0.31
CA ALA A 30 -10.29 13.59 1.59
C ALA A 30 -10.37 15.11 1.81
N HIS A 31 -11.58 15.63 1.98
CA HIS A 31 -11.86 17.04 2.26
C HIS A 31 -12.31 17.23 3.70
N GLY A 32 -11.66 18.13 4.41
CA GLY A 32 -11.99 18.54 5.77
C GLY A 32 -10.75 18.81 6.61
N GLU A 33 -10.93 19.34 7.81
CA GLU A 33 -9.85 19.74 8.71
C GLU A 33 -9.51 18.59 9.67
N PHE A 34 -8.57 17.73 9.27
CA PHE A 34 -8.06 16.62 10.10
C PHE A 34 -6.67 16.17 9.65
N ALA A 35 -5.94 15.54 10.56
CA ALA A 35 -4.75 14.75 10.24
C ALA A 35 -5.13 13.27 10.16
N THR A 36 -4.66 12.56 9.14
CA THR A 36 -5.01 11.15 8.93
C THR A 36 -3.85 10.37 8.32
N THR A 37 -3.88 9.05 8.47
CA THR A 37 -3.11 8.10 7.67
C THR A 37 -4.07 7.29 6.82
N SER A 38 -3.65 6.89 5.62
CA SER A 38 -4.50 6.17 4.68
C SER A 38 -3.70 5.19 3.84
N ALA A 39 -4.37 4.17 3.31
CA ALA A 39 -3.79 3.21 2.39
C ALA A 39 -4.85 2.72 1.39
N LEU A 40 -4.41 2.35 0.19
CA LEU A 40 -5.19 1.51 -0.74
C LEU A 40 -4.74 0.05 -0.51
N HIS A 41 -5.53 -0.72 0.23
CA HIS A 41 -5.17 -2.07 0.67
C HIS A 41 -5.48 -3.13 -0.40
N SER A 42 -4.80 -3.01 -1.54
CA SER A 42 -5.03 -3.83 -2.73
C SER A 42 -4.62 -5.30 -2.53
N TYR A 43 -5.53 -6.21 -2.87
CA TYR A 43 -5.24 -7.64 -2.97
C TYR A 43 -5.07 -8.01 -4.45
N PHE A 44 -3.85 -8.39 -4.82
CA PHE A 44 -3.55 -8.84 -6.18
C PHE A 44 -3.71 -10.35 -6.30
N ASN A 45 -4.37 -10.80 -7.36
CA ASN A 45 -4.45 -12.21 -7.70
C ASN A 45 -3.07 -12.70 -8.19
N VAL A 46 -2.63 -13.84 -7.67
CA VAL A 46 -1.35 -14.50 -8.01
C VAL A 46 -1.57 -15.99 -8.19
N GLY A 47 -0.73 -16.65 -8.99
CA GLY A 47 -0.84 -18.08 -9.28
C GLY A 47 -0.38 -18.95 -8.10
N ASP A 48 0.84 -18.73 -7.61
CA ASP A 48 1.42 -19.43 -6.47
C ASP A 48 2.40 -18.51 -5.72
N ILE A 49 2.04 -18.15 -4.48
CA ILE A 49 2.80 -17.22 -3.63
C ILE A 49 4.24 -17.68 -3.41
N ALA A 50 4.52 -18.99 -3.41
CA ALA A 50 5.86 -19.53 -3.23
C ALA A 50 6.84 -19.11 -4.34
N ASN A 51 6.31 -18.76 -5.52
CA ASN A 51 7.09 -18.36 -6.70
C ASN A 51 7.05 -16.85 -6.97
N VAL A 52 6.25 -16.09 -6.21
CA VAL A 52 6.10 -14.65 -6.39
C VAL A 52 7.29 -13.91 -5.77
N LYS A 53 7.77 -12.91 -6.52
CA LYS A 53 8.66 -11.88 -5.99
C LYS A 53 8.13 -10.50 -6.37
N VAL A 54 8.37 -9.51 -5.53
CA VAL A 54 8.00 -8.11 -5.79
C VAL A 54 9.27 -7.28 -5.81
N SER A 55 9.50 -6.54 -6.89
CA SER A 55 10.62 -5.60 -7.01
C SER A 55 10.16 -4.14 -6.93
N GLY A 56 11.09 -3.21 -6.82
CA GLY A 56 10.81 -1.77 -6.72
C GLY A 56 10.41 -1.34 -5.30
N LEU A 57 10.80 -2.13 -4.30
CA LEU A 57 10.44 -1.89 -2.89
C LEU A 57 11.48 -1.06 -2.13
N GLY A 58 12.54 -0.62 -2.81
CA GLY A 58 13.59 0.20 -2.21
C GLY A 58 14.51 -0.57 -1.27
N ASP A 59 15.11 0.13 -0.32
CA ASP A 59 16.08 -0.44 0.62
C ASP A 59 15.45 -0.77 1.97
N ARG A 60 14.93 0.23 2.68
CA ARG A 60 14.58 0.09 4.10
C ARG A 60 13.13 -0.30 4.30
N PHE A 61 12.86 -1.13 5.29
CA PHE A 61 11.51 -1.51 5.70
C PHE A 61 11.38 -1.71 7.21
N ILE A 62 10.16 -1.61 7.73
CA ILE A 62 9.78 -2.00 9.09
C ILE A 62 9.09 -3.37 9.00
N ASP A 63 9.64 -4.37 9.68
CA ASP A 63 9.07 -5.73 9.74
C ASP A 63 8.13 -5.88 10.93
N LYS A 64 6.83 -5.80 10.69
CA LYS A 64 5.80 -5.92 11.72
C LYS A 64 5.63 -7.35 12.25
N VAL A 65 6.11 -8.36 11.53
CA VAL A 65 6.15 -9.75 12.04
C VAL A 65 7.29 -9.92 13.04
N ASN A 66 8.39 -9.18 12.85
CA ASN A 66 9.58 -9.22 13.70
C ASN A 66 9.69 -7.97 14.59
N ASP A 67 8.70 -7.73 15.45
CA ASP A 67 8.67 -6.69 16.47
C ASP A 67 8.87 -5.25 15.94
N ALA A 68 8.42 -4.97 14.72
CA ALA A 68 8.63 -3.68 14.04
C ALA A 68 10.12 -3.29 13.91
N LYS A 69 11.02 -4.28 13.80
CA LYS A 69 12.44 -4.04 13.54
C LYS A 69 12.64 -3.48 12.14
N GLU A 70 13.58 -2.54 12.03
CA GLU A 70 14.02 -2.04 10.74
C GLU A 70 14.97 -3.04 10.07
N GLY A 71 14.74 -3.28 8.78
CA GLY A 71 15.56 -4.12 7.93
C GLY A 71 15.95 -3.41 6.64
N VAL A 72 16.88 -4.01 5.90
CA VAL A 72 17.39 -3.50 4.62
C VAL A 72 17.34 -4.60 3.57
N LEU A 73 16.73 -4.31 2.42
CA LEU A 73 16.84 -5.05 1.18
C LEU A 73 18.06 -4.56 0.41
N THR A 74 18.86 -5.49 -0.11
CA THR A 74 20.06 -5.16 -0.90
C THR A 74 19.76 -4.93 -2.38
N ASP A 75 18.64 -5.44 -2.87
CA ASP A 75 18.26 -5.44 -4.29
C ASP A 75 16.83 -4.93 -4.53
N GLY A 76 16.15 -4.48 -3.47
CA GLY A 76 14.76 -4.02 -3.52
C GLY A 76 13.75 -5.09 -3.93
N ILE A 77 14.07 -6.37 -3.72
CA ILE A 77 13.22 -7.51 -4.04
C ILE A 77 12.75 -8.20 -2.74
N GLN A 78 11.45 -8.49 -2.68
CA GLN A 78 10.82 -9.27 -1.62
C GLN A 78 10.30 -10.60 -2.17
N THR A 79 10.58 -11.70 -1.46
CA THR A 79 9.96 -13.03 -1.64
C THR A 79 9.05 -13.36 -0.45
N PHE A 80 8.17 -14.36 -0.60
CA PHE A 80 7.12 -14.64 0.40
C PHE A 80 7.12 -16.11 0.84
N PRO A 81 8.19 -16.62 1.46
CA PRO A 81 8.25 -18.02 1.91
C PRO A 81 7.30 -18.29 3.09
N ASP A 82 6.95 -17.25 3.85
CA ASP A 82 6.12 -17.31 5.04
C ASP A 82 5.34 -16.00 5.22
N ARG A 83 4.59 -15.91 6.33
CA ARG A 83 3.89 -14.69 6.75
C ARG A 83 4.84 -13.48 6.69
N THR A 84 4.48 -12.52 5.84
CA THR A 84 5.23 -11.28 5.63
C THR A 84 4.32 -10.09 5.91
N ASP A 85 4.79 -9.14 6.70
CA ASP A 85 4.08 -7.88 6.96
C ASP A 85 5.11 -6.75 7.12
N ARG A 86 5.38 -6.02 6.03
CA ARG A 86 6.47 -5.03 5.94
C ARG A 86 5.97 -3.69 5.43
N VAL A 87 6.45 -2.60 6.06
CA VAL A 87 6.24 -1.22 5.60
C VAL A 87 7.54 -0.73 4.97
N TYR A 88 7.56 -0.52 3.66
CA TYR A 88 8.73 -0.03 2.93
C TYR A 88 8.83 1.49 3.08
N LEU A 89 10.01 1.99 3.46
CA LEU A 89 10.23 3.39 3.82
C LEU A 89 10.74 4.24 2.66
N ASN A 90 11.27 3.62 1.62
CA ASN A 90 11.80 4.29 0.43
C ASN A 90 11.52 3.50 -0.87
N PRO A 91 10.26 3.07 -1.13
CA PRO A 91 9.94 2.33 -2.35
C PRO A 91 10.04 3.22 -3.59
N GLU A 92 10.23 2.58 -4.75
CA GLU A 92 10.11 3.25 -6.03
C GLU A 92 8.64 3.61 -6.32
N ALA A 93 8.40 4.48 -7.30
CA ALA A 93 7.05 4.83 -7.72
C ALA A 93 6.25 3.63 -8.29
N CYS A 94 6.93 2.56 -8.71
CA CYS A 94 6.32 1.38 -9.29
C CYS A 94 6.84 0.10 -8.63
N SER A 95 5.96 -0.62 -7.94
CA SER A 95 6.22 -2.00 -7.52
C SER A 95 5.81 -2.96 -8.64
N VAL A 96 6.66 -3.95 -8.93
CA VAL A 96 6.40 -4.95 -9.99
C VAL A 96 6.25 -6.32 -9.33
N ILE A 97 5.07 -6.92 -9.49
CA ILE A 97 4.79 -8.30 -9.09
C ILE A 97 5.25 -9.21 -10.23
N HIS A 98 6.22 -10.07 -9.96
CA HIS A 98 6.68 -11.10 -10.89
C HIS A 98 5.99 -12.41 -10.53
N ASP A 99 5.14 -12.88 -11.45
CA ASP A 99 4.38 -14.12 -11.28
C ASP A 99 4.48 -14.95 -12.55
N ALA A 100 5.17 -16.09 -12.45
CA ALA A 100 5.37 -17.01 -13.58
C ALA A 100 4.28 -18.08 -13.68
N THR A 101 3.42 -18.23 -12.67
CA THR A 101 2.44 -19.31 -12.59
C THR A 101 1.01 -18.83 -12.85
N LEU A 102 0.75 -17.52 -12.71
CA LEU A 102 -0.54 -16.93 -13.05
C LEU A 102 -0.83 -17.08 -14.55
N LYS A 103 -1.94 -17.75 -14.85
CA LYS A 103 -2.46 -17.84 -16.22
C LYS A 103 -3.28 -16.60 -16.56
N PRO A 104 -3.26 -16.13 -17.81
CA PRO A 104 -4.20 -15.12 -18.28
C PRO A 104 -5.65 -15.59 -18.00
N HIS A 105 -6.51 -14.65 -17.61
CA HIS A 105 -7.94 -14.89 -17.67
C HIS A 105 -8.39 -14.71 -19.12
N ASP A 106 -9.04 -15.73 -19.67
CA ASP A 106 -9.62 -15.75 -21.03
C ASP A 106 -10.78 -14.74 -21.18
#